data_AF-A0A2S2N6D6-F1
#
_entry.id   AF-A0A2S2N6D6-F1
#
_cell.length_a   1.000
_cell.length_b   1.000
_cell.length_c   1.000
_cell.angle_alpha   90.00
_cell.angle_beta   90.00
_cell.angle_gamma   90.00
#
_symmetry.space_group_name_H-M   'P 1'
#
loop_
_entity.id
_entity.type
_entity.pdbx_description
1 polymer ?
#
loop_
_entity_poly.entity_id
_entity_poly.type
_entity_poly.pdbx_seq_one_letter_code
_entity_poly.pdbx_strand_id
1 'polypeptide(L)'
;MPLMYTFCTWLPLRLGTIIVGLISIIQSIIIEMVCILSLSMTDTISREINKMLHSNNMIYTTEIFKAIEKDPRNYITNIMIYFLLHTVSCIALIYGSFKRSIILILPYIILEFIRLFIIIISVITSMILIKMNVLDFLFLILISVIGVFLLQILIYLWCCPLSLVQCLILDKKLLVSHSREAFESNNSALPKTAVNIQDVVYDPLSDHYGWRPFKPSYSYPYENMPQYEY
;
A
#
# COMPACT_ATOMS: atom_id res chain seq x y z
N MET A 1 0.95 -5.81 -31.63
CA MET A 1 2.09 -5.44 -30.76
C MET A 1 1.74 -5.02 -29.32
N PRO A 2 0.59 -4.39 -28.97
CA PRO A 2 0.34 -3.97 -27.58
C PRO A 2 0.16 -5.16 -26.61
N LEU A 3 -0.45 -6.27 -27.07
CA LEU A 3 -0.62 -7.50 -26.28
C LEU A 3 0.70 -8.09 -25.75
N MET A 4 1.77 -8.05 -26.53
CA MET A 4 3.08 -8.55 -26.10
C MET A 4 3.69 -7.65 -25.02
N TYR A 5 3.53 -6.33 -25.16
CA TYR A 5 4.03 -5.36 -24.18
C TYR A 5 3.27 -5.45 -22.86
N THR A 6 1.94 -5.62 -22.92
CA THR A 6 1.11 -5.83 -21.74
C THR A 6 1.48 -7.14 -21.04
N PHE A 7 1.67 -8.24 -21.78
CA PHE A 7 1.99 -9.53 -21.18
C PHE A 7 3.40 -9.58 -20.58
N CYS A 8 4.40 -9.03 -21.28
CA CYS A 8 5.80 -8.99 -20.83
C CYS A 8 6.04 -8.02 -19.67
N THR A 9 5.14 -7.08 -19.37
CA THR A 9 5.29 -6.18 -18.22
C THR A 9 4.47 -6.64 -17.02
N TRP A 10 3.23 -7.10 -17.24
CA TRP A 10 2.32 -7.43 -16.15
C TRP A 10 2.65 -8.72 -15.40
N LEU A 11 2.97 -9.77 -16.14
CA LEU A 11 3.24 -11.07 -15.54
C LEU A 11 4.49 -11.05 -14.63
N PRO A 12 5.63 -10.44 -15.04
CA PRO A 12 6.79 -10.33 -14.16
C PRO A 12 6.55 -9.35 -12.99
N LEU A 13 5.81 -8.26 -13.17
CA LEU A 13 5.48 -7.35 -12.04
C LEU A 13 4.64 -8.05 -10.97
N ARG A 14 3.67 -8.87 -11.39
CA ARG A 14 2.83 -9.65 -10.47
C ARG A 14 3.63 -10.74 -9.76
N LEU A 15 4.41 -11.51 -10.51
CA LEU A 15 5.28 -12.55 -9.93
C LEU A 15 6.30 -11.92 -8.97
N GLY A 16 6.93 -10.82 -9.37
CA GLY A 16 7.86 -10.06 -8.53
C GLY A 16 7.22 -9.60 -7.23
N THR A 17 6.01 -9.05 -7.27
CA THR A 17 5.29 -8.61 -6.07
C THR A 17 4.96 -9.78 -5.13
N ILE A 18 4.60 -10.94 -5.68
CA ILE A 18 4.37 -12.16 -4.88
C ILE A 18 5.67 -12.62 -4.21
N ILE A 19 6.78 -12.66 -4.95
CA ILE A 19 8.10 -13.04 -4.43
C ILE A 19 8.53 -12.07 -3.33
N VAL A 20 8.38 -10.76 -3.54
CA VAL A 20 8.67 -9.72 -2.54
C VAL A 20 7.84 -9.94 -1.28
N GLY A 21 6.53 -10.23 -1.41
CA GLY A 21 5.66 -10.56 -0.29
C GLY A 21 6.13 -11.78 0.50
N LEU A 22 6.53 -12.86 -0.19
CA LEU A 22 7.04 -14.08 0.46
C LEU A 22 8.35 -13.84 1.21
N ILE A 23 9.31 -13.13 0.60
CA ILE A 23 10.58 -12.78 1.24
C ILE A 23 10.31 -11.93 2.49
N SER A 24 9.38 -10.99 2.41
CA SER A 24 9.03 -10.09 3.50
C SER A 24 8.34 -10.80 4.66
N ILE A 25 7.55 -11.83 4.38
CA ILE A 25 6.98 -12.72 5.41
C ILE A 25 8.10 -13.46 6.15
N ILE A 26 9.03 -14.08 5.42
CA ILE A 26 10.14 -14.81 6.04
C ILE A 26 10.98 -13.88 6.92
N GLN A 27 11.31 -12.68 6.41
CA GLN A 27 12.02 -11.66 7.19
C GLN A 27 11.28 -11.27 8.47
N SER A 28 9.97 -11.06 8.38
CA SER A 28 9.15 -10.68 9.54
C SER A 28 9.10 -11.79 10.58
N ILE A 29 8.94 -13.05 10.17
CA ILE A 29 8.94 -14.20 11.07
C ILE A 29 10.28 -14.33 11.80
N ILE A 30 11.40 -14.15 11.10
CA ILE A 30 12.73 -14.19 11.72
C ILE A 30 12.85 -13.10 12.80
N ILE A 31 12.40 -11.88 12.50
CA ILE A 31 12.46 -10.77 13.44
C ILE A 31 11.52 -11.00 14.64
N GLU A 32 10.31 -11.51 14.41
CA GLU A 32 9.39 -11.88 15.49
C GLU A 32 9.98 -12.95 16.41
N MET A 33 10.65 -13.96 15.86
CA MET A 33 11.37 -14.97 16.66
C MET A 33 12.48 -14.35 17.51
N VAL A 34 13.25 -13.41 16.96
CA VAL A 34 14.26 -12.66 17.71
C VAL A 34 13.63 -11.81 18.81
N CYS A 35 12.48 -11.18 18.56
CA CYS A 35 11.76 -10.40 19.56
C CYS A 35 11.21 -11.28 20.70
N ILE A 36 10.69 -12.48 20.39
CA ILE A 36 10.23 -13.44 21.40
C ILE A 36 11.40 -13.88 22.29
N LEU A 37 12.55 -14.21 21.70
CA LEU A 37 13.76 -14.52 22.45
C LEU A 37 14.23 -13.34 23.31
N SER A 38 14.13 -12.13 22.76
CA SER A 38 14.49 -10.88 23.46
C SER A 38 13.62 -10.63 24.68
N LEU A 39 12.31 -10.94 24.61
CA LEU A 39 11.41 -10.83 25.78
C LEU A 39 11.82 -11.76 26.93
N SER A 40 12.30 -12.96 26.62
CA SER A 40 12.79 -13.91 27.63
C SER A 40 14.06 -13.43 28.34
N MET A 41 14.88 -12.63 27.65
CA MET A 41 16.19 -12.16 28.12
C MET A 41 16.21 -10.65 28.42
N THR A 42 15.06 -10.07 28.78
CA THR A 42 14.90 -8.62 28.96
C THR A 42 15.95 -8.02 29.93
N ASP A 43 16.27 -8.72 31.03
CA ASP A 43 17.26 -8.25 32.02
C ASP A 43 18.68 -8.19 31.45
N THR A 44 19.04 -9.15 30.59
CA THR A 44 20.34 -9.17 29.92
C THR A 44 20.44 -8.04 28.90
N ILE A 45 19.35 -7.74 28.18
CA ILE A 45 19.29 -6.61 27.24
C ILE A 45 19.46 -5.28 27.97
N SER A 46 18.75 -5.07 29.08
CA SER A 46 18.86 -3.84 29.86
C SER A 46 20.28 -3.61 30.37
N ARG A 47 20.93 -4.68 30.86
CA ARG A 47 22.32 -4.63 31.33
C ARG A 47 23.31 -4.32 30.22
N GLU A 48 23.14 -4.90 29.03
CA GLU A 48 24.06 -4.64 27.91
C GLU A 48 23.87 -3.22 27.33
N ILE A 49 22.62 -2.73 27.29
CA ILE A 49 22.34 -1.33 26.92
C ILE A 49 23.01 -0.37 27.91
N ASN A 50 22.86 -0.61 29.21
CA ASN A 50 23.46 0.22 30.24
C ASN A 50 25.00 0.22 30.15
N LYS A 51 25.60 -0.96 29.92
CA LYS A 51 27.03 -1.09 29.65
C LYS A 51 27.46 -0.29 28.42
N MET A 52 26.72 -0.39 27.31
CA MET A 52 27.01 0.40 26.10
C MET A 52 26.87 1.91 26.35
N LEU A 53 25.86 2.33 27.10
CA LEU A 53 25.60 3.74 27.42
C LEU A 53 26.76 4.37 28.22
N HIS A 54 27.37 3.60 29.12
CA HIS A 54 28.49 4.07 29.93
C HIS A 54 29.88 3.86 29.29
N SER A 55 30.05 2.88 28.40
CA SER A 55 31.35 2.60 27.78
C SER A 55 31.65 3.48 26.58
N ASN A 56 30.63 3.94 25.86
CA ASN A 56 30.78 4.62 24.58
C ASN A 56 30.24 6.07 24.67
N ASN A 57 30.90 7.03 24.00
CA ASN A 57 30.41 8.42 23.87
C ASN A 57 29.18 8.51 22.96
N MET A 58 28.04 7.97 23.40
CA MET A 58 26.80 7.83 22.64
C MET A 58 25.88 9.05 22.72
N ILE A 59 26.44 10.26 22.73
CA ILE A 59 25.70 11.53 22.98
C ILE A 59 24.43 11.64 22.11
N TYR A 60 24.49 11.20 20.86
CA TYR A 60 23.36 11.28 19.92
C TYR A 60 22.26 10.23 20.14
N THR A 61 22.58 9.06 20.70
CA THR A 61 21.62 7.97 20.92
C THR A 61 21.23 7.80 22.38
N THR A 62 21.84 8.59 23.28
CA THR A 62 21.68 8.47 24.72
C THR A 62 20.21 8.56 25.13
N GLU A 63 19.45 9.51 24.58
CA GLU A 63 18.03 9.69 24.93
C GLU A 63 17.15 8.52 24.45
N ILE A 64 17.45 7.96 23.28
CA ILE A 64 16.74 6.79 22.74
C ILE A 64 17.05 5.56 23.61
N PHE A 65 18.33 5.33 23.92
CA PHE A 65 18.74 4.20 24.76
C PHE A 65 18.24 4.31 26.20
N LYS A 66 18.20 5.51 26.79
CA LYS A 66 17.58 5.74 28.10
C LYS A 66 16.09 5.44 28.10
N ALA A 67 15.38 5.81 27.03
CA ALA A 67 13.96 5.49 26.90
C ALA A 67 13.74 3.96 26.76
N ILE A 68 14.63 3.26 26.05
CA ILE A 68 14.59 1.79 25.94
C ILE A 68 14.96 1.12 27.25
N GLU A 69 15.96 1.62 27.98
CA GLU A 69 16.38 1.08 29.29
C GLU A 69 15.27 1.22 30.34
N LYS A 70 14.51 2.32 30.29
CA LYS A 70 13.42 2.57 31.25
C LYS A 70 12.31 1.51 31.17
N ASP A 71 11.90 1.13 29.96
CA ASP A 71 10.81 0.17 29.72
C ASP A 71 11.08 -0.73 28.49
N PRO A 72 12.08 -1.63 28.55
CA PRO A 72 12.52 -2.43 27.40
C PRO A 72 11.42 -3.36 26.90
N ARG A 73 10.62 -3.90 27.82
CA ARG A 73 9.47 -4.76 27.49
C ARG A 73 8.45 -4.05 26.61
N ASN A 74 8.08 -2.81 26.97
CA ASN A 74 7.09 -2.05 26.20
C ASN A 74 7.61 -1.75 24.78
N TYR A 75 8.88 -1.41 24.66
CA TYR A 75 9.53 -1.18 23.36
C TYR A 75 9.53 -2.45 22.49
N ILE A 76 9.94 -3.60 23.05
CA ILE A 76 9.94 -4.88 22.33
C ILE A 76 8.50 -5.28 21.94
N THR A 77 7.51 -5.10 22.82
CA THR A 77 6.10 -5.37 22.52
C THR A 77 5.58 -4.50 21.37
N ASN A 78 5.92 -3.21 21.34
CA ASN A 78 5.53 -2.32 20.24
C ASN A 78 6.15 -2.76 18.90
N ILE A 79 7.41 -3.19 18.90
CA ILE A 79 8.07 -3.77 17.72
C ILE A 79 7.33 -5.03 17.25
N MET A 80 6.96 -5.92 18.18
CA MET A 80 6.21 -7.13 17.83
C MET A 80 4.85 -6.81 17.19
N ILE A 81 4.10 -5.85 17.75
CA ILE A 81 2.80 -5.43 17.18
C ILE A 81 3.00 -4.88 15.76
N TYR A 82 4.05 -4.09 15.53
CA TYR A 82 4.39 -3.58 14.21
C TYR A 82 4.68 -4.71 13.20
N PHE A 83 5.51 -5.69 13.57
CA PHE A 83 5.82 -6.81 12.68
C PHE A 83 4.63 -7.73 12.42
N LEU A 84 3.72 -7.87 13.39
CA LEU A 84 2.46 -8.58 13.20
C LEU A 84 1.55 -7.86 12.18
N LEU A 85 1.43 -6.54 12.27
CA LEU A 85 0.69 -5.76 11.27
C LEU A 85 1.35 -5.84 9.89
N HIS A 86 2.68 -5.88 9.86
CA HIS A 86 3.45 -6.04 8.65
C HIS A 86 3.25 -7.42 8.00
N THR A 87 3.24 -8.52 8.76
CA THR A 87 2.95 -9.87 8.23
C THR A 87 1.54 -9.96 7.65
N VAL A 88 0.53 -9.42 8.34
CA VAL A 88 -0.85 -9.32 7.82
C VAL A 88 -0.89 -8.53 6.51
N SER A 89 -0.15 -7.42 6.45
CA SER A 89 -0.06 -6.59 5.24
C SER A 89 0.66 -7.29 4.09
N CYS A 90 1.65 -8.15 4.37
CA CYS A 90 2.28 -9.00 3.36
C CYS A 90 1.31 -10.03 2.78
N ILE A 91 0.47 -10.65 3.62
CA ILE A 91 -0.58 -11.57 3.14
C ILE A 91 -1.60 -10.81 2.28
N ALA A 92 -1.99 -9.60 2.71
CA ALA A 92 -2.86 -8.72 1.94
C ALA A 92 -2.23 -8.29 0.61
N LEU A 93 -0.91 -8.06 0.57
CA LEU A 93 -0.16 -7.78 -0.66
C LEU A 93 -0.22 -8.95 -1.64
N ILE A 94 0.06 -10.17 -1.16
CA ILE A 94 0.01 -11.37 -1.99
C ILE A 94 -1.41 -11.55 -2.54
N TYR A 95 -2.44 -11.52 -1.67
CA TYR A 95 -3.83 -11.63 -2.10
C TYR A 95 -4.26 -10.48 -3.03
N GLY A 96 -3.82 -9.26 -2.75
CA GLY A 96 -4.05 -8.07 -3.57
C GLY A 96 -3.43 -8.18 -4.95
N SER A 97 -2.27 -8.81 -5.06
CA SER A 97 -1.62 -9.10 -6.35
C SER A 97 -2.41 -10.13 -7.18
N PHE A 98 -3.13 -11.06 -6.54
CA PHE A 98 -4.03 -11.98 -7.22
C PHE A 98 -5.33 -11.30 -7.67
N LYS A 99 -5.97 -10.54 -6.78
CA LYS A 99 -7.28 -9.90 -7.01
C LYS A 99 -7.18 -8.55 -7.74
N ARG A 100 -5.97 -8.05 -8.02
CA ARG A 100 -5.71 -6.73 -8.63
C ARG A 100 -6.34 -5.57 -7.85
N SER A 101 -6.39 -5.70 -6.52
CA SER A 101 -6.99 -4.69 -5.64
C SER A 101 -5.92 -3.76 -5.08
N ILE A 102 -5.90 -2.52 -5.55
CA ILE A 102 -4.99 -1.46 -5.07
C ILE A 102 -5.12 -1.25 -3.56
N ILE A 103 -6.35 -1.31 -3.04
CA ILE A 103 -6.66 -1.07 -1.61
C ILE A 103 -5.93 -2.07 -0.71
N LEU A 104 -5.74 -3.31 -1.17
CA LEU A 104 -5.07 -4.36 -0.39
C LEU A 104 -3.54 -4.29 -0.46
N ILE A 105 -3.00 -3.66 -1.50
CA ILE A 105 -1.55 -3.49 -1.70
C ILE A 105 -1.04 -2.26 -0.93
N LEU A 106 -1.87 -1.22 -0.81
CA LEU A 106 -1.52 0.05 -0.18
C LEU A 106 -0.97 -0.05 1.27
N PRO A 107 -1.57 -0.81 2.21
CA PRO A 107 -1.08 -0.87 3.58
C PRO A 107 0.36 -1.39 3.66
N TYR A 108 0.71 -2.37 2.81
CA TYR A 108 2.08 -2.87 2.72
C TYR A 108 3.05 -1.77 2.26
N ILE A 109 2.71 -1.01 1.21
CA ILE A 109 3.57 0.06 0.69
C ILE A 109 3.87 1.11 1.76
N ILE A 110 2.85 1.49 2.55
CA ILE A 110 2.99 2.50 3.62
C ILE A 110 3.86 1.97 4.76
N LEU A 111 3.58 0.75 5.26
CA LEU A 111 4.38 0.16 6.34
C LEU A 111 5.83 -0.05 5.91
N GLU A 112 6.06 -0.54 4.70
CA GLU A 112 7.39 -0.75 4.16
C GLU A 112 8.16 0.57 3.99
N PHE A 113 7.47 1.65 3.61
CA PHE A 113 8.07 2.99 3.55
C PHE A 113 8.51 3.49 4.93
N ILE A 114 7.67 3.31 5.97
CA ILE A 114 8.04 3.64 7.36
C ILE A 114 9.24 2.80 7.79
N ARG A 115 9.26 1.50 7.48
CA ARG A 115 10.39 0.60 7.77
C ARG A 115 11.69 1.10 7.13
N LEU A 116 11.64 1.44 5.84
CA LEU A 116 12.80 1.97 5.10
C LEU A 116 13.32 3.25 5.74
N PHE A 117 12.43 4.16 6.13
CA PHE A 117 12.81 5.40 6.78
C PHE A 117 13.54 5.16 8.12
N ILE A 118 13.04 4.23 8.95
CA ILE A 118 13.69 3.84 10.20
C ILE A 118 15.07 3.23 9.93
N ILE A 119 15.20 2.36 8.92
CA ILE A 119 16.49 1.74 8.56
C ILE A 119 17.48 2.81 8.09
N ILE A 120 17.05 3.80 7.30
CA ILE A 120 17.92 4.91 6.86
C ILE A 120 18.46 5.68 8.08
N ILE A 121 17.58 6.06 9.01
CA ILE A 121 17.99 6.74 10.24
C ILE A 121 18.95 5.87 11.05
N SER A 122 18.67 4.57 11.16
CA SER A 122 19.53 3.61 11.86
C SER A 122 20.91 3.51 11.22
N VAL A 123 21.01 3.44 9.90
CA VAL A 123 22.30 3.36 9.19
C VAL A 123 23.11 4.65 9.41
N ILE A 124 22.48 5.81 9.27
CA ILE A 124 23.13 7.12 9.52
C ILE A 124 23.65 7.18 10.96
N THR A 125 22.81 6.81 11.93
CA THR A 125 23.16 6.80 13.36
C THR A 125 24.31 5.84 13.65
N SER A 126 24.26 4.62 13.10
CA SER A 126 25.34 3.63 13.23
C SER A 126 26.66 4.15 12.63
N MET A 127 26.63 4.82 11.49
CA MET A 127 27.84 5.40 10.90
C MET A 127 28.46 6.49 11.79
N ILE A 128 27.63 7.36 12.38
CA ILE A 128 28.10 8.38 13.32
C ILE A 128 28.72 7.72 14.57
N LEU A 129 28.06 6.72 15.13
CA LEU A 129 28.55 5.99 16.30
C LEU A 129 29.88 5.30 16.04
N ILE A 130 30.03 4.59 14.90
CA ILE A 130 31.29 3.92 14.54
C ILE A 130 32.39 4.97 14.36
N LYS A 131 32.11 6.11 13.71
CA LYS A 131 33.09 7.19 13.52
C LYS A 131 33.62 7.74 14.85
N MET A 132 32.76 7.81 15.88
CA MET A 132 33.14 8.33 17.20
C MET A 132 33.85 7.29 18.07
N ASN A 133 33.60 6.00 17.87
CA ASN A 133 34.04 4.92 18.77
C ASN A 133 35.17 4.04 18.21
N VAL A 134 35.30 3.92 16.89
CA VAL A 134 36.29 3.06 16.22
C VAL A 134 37.22 3.92 15.38
N LEU A 135 38.52 3.82 15.64
CA LEU A 135 39.56 4.62 14.98
C LEU A 135 39.92 4.08 13.57
N ASP A 136 39.47 2.87 13.22
CA ASP A 136 39.85 2.19 11.98
C ASP A 136 38.98 2.57 10.79
N PHE A 137 39.54 3.44 9.94
CA PHE A 137 38.88 3.97 8.75
C PHE A 137 38.44 2.89 7.74
N LEU A 138 39.22 1.81 7.59
CA LEU A 138 38.91 0.72 6.66
C LEU A 138 37.62 -0.02 7.04
N PHE A 139 37.43 -0.30 8.33
CA PHE A 139 36.26 -1.01 8.83
C PHE A 139 34.99 -0.16 8.68
N LEU A 140 35.10 1.15 8.92
CA LEU A 140 34.01 2.10 8.72
C LEU A 140 33.54 2.13 7.27
N ILE A 141 34.46 2.15 6.30
CA ILE A 141 34.10 2.08 4.88
C ILE A 141 33.40 0.76 4.55
N LEU A 142 33.93 -0.38 5.02
CA LEU A 142 33.37 -1.69 4.72
C LEU A 142 31.93 -1.82 5.21
N ILE A 143 31.66 -1.46 6.46
CA ILE A 143 30.29 -1.49 7.03
C ILE A 143 29.38 -0.53 6.27
N SER A 144 29.87 0.68 5.96
CA SER A 144 29.08 1.66 5.22
C SER A 144 28.65 1.15 3.86
N VAL A 145 29.57 0.54 3.09
CA VAL A 145 29.27 0.04 1.75
C VAL A 145 28.25 -1.09 1.80
N ILE A 146 28.41 -2.03 2.74
CA ILE A 146 27.46 -3.13 2.93
C ILE A 146 26.08 -2.58 3.33
N GLY A 147 26.02 -1.62 4.26
CA GLY A 147 24.77 -1.00 4.71
C GLY A 147 24.02 -0.30 3.58
N VAL A 148 24.72 0.48 2.76
CA VAL A 148 24.13 1.16 1.59
C VAL A 148 23.67 0.16 0.54
N PHE A 149 24.42 -0.91 0.29
CA PHE A 149 24.03 -1.94 -0.68
C PHE A 149 22.76 -2.69 -0.25
N LEU A 150 22.67 -3.06 1.04
CA LEU A 150 21.45 -3.66 1.60
C LEU A 150 20.26 -2.71 1.52
N LEU A 151 20.45 -1.43 1.83
CA LEU A 151 19.41 -0.41 1.72
C LEU A 151 18.93 -0.27 0.27
N GLN A 152 19.84 -0.27 -0.70
CA GLN A 152 19.51 -0.20 -2.12
C GLN A 152 18.65 -1.39 -2.56
N ILE A 153 18.96 -2.60 -2.09
CA ILE A 153 18.16 -3.81 -2.36
C ILE A 153 16.75 -3.64 -1.76
N LEU A 154 16.63 -3.14 -0.53
CA LEU A 154 15.33 -2.93 0.11
C LEU A 154 14.47 -1.89 -0.63
N ILE A 155 15.08 -0.78 -1.05
CA ILE A 155 14.40 0.24 -1.88
C ILE A 155 13.94 -0.37 -3.20
N TYR A 156 14.78 -1.19 -3.84
CA TYR A 156 14.41 -1.89 -5.07
C TYR A 156 13.22 -2.84 -4.87
N LEU A 157 13.21 -3.61 -3.78
CA LEU A 157 12.10 -4.49 -3.42
C LEU A 157 10.80 -3.70 -3.17
N TRP A 158 10.88 -2.51 -2.57
CA TRP A 158 9.73 -1.61 -2.36
C TRP A 158 9.20 -0.99 -3.65
N CYS A 159 10.07 -0.66 -4.61
CA CYS A 159 9.66 -0.14 -5.91
C CYS A 159 8.80 -1.13 -6.72
N CYS A 160 8.96 -2.44 -6.51
CA CYS A 160 8.20 -3.47 -7.22
C CYS A 160 6.67 -3.38 -7.02
N PRO A 161 6.12 -3.46 -5.79
CA PRO A 161 4.68 -3.30 -5.55
C PRO A 161 4.19 -1.89 -5.90
N LEU A 162 5.03 -0.87 -5.77
CA LEU A 162 4.69 0.49 -6.18
C LEU A 162 4.48 0.59 -7.70
N SER A 163 5.33 -0.08 -8.47
CA SER A 163 5.21 -0.16 -9.93
C SER A 163 3.95 -0.93 -10.34
N LEU A 164 3.62 -2.01 -9.62
CA LEU A 164 2.35 -2.74 -9.84
C LEU A 164 1.13 -1.83 -9.60
N VAL A 165 1.13 -1.03 -8.53
CA VAL A 165 0.05 -0.08 -8.24
C VAL A 165 -0.08 0.98 -9.33
N GLN A 166 1.04 1.52 -9.82
CA GLN A 166 1.03 2.48 -10.93
C GLN A 166 0.41 1.87 -12.20
N CYS A 167 0.78 0.64 -12.55
CA CYS A 167 0.19 -0.08 -13.68
C CYS A 167 -1.33 -0.29 -13.49
N LEU A 168 -1.77 -0.68 -12.29
CA LEU A 168 -3.19 -0.88 -11.97
C LEU A 168 -4.00 0.42 -12.06
N ILE A 169 -3.43 1.55 -11.65
CA ILE A 169 -4.08 2.86 -11.75
C ILE A 169 -4.23 3.28 -13.21
N LEU A 170 -3.18 3.08 -14.01
CA LEU A 170 -3.20 3.42 -15.44
C LEU A 170 -4.25 2.60 -16.19
N ASP A 171 -4.31 1.29 -15.94
CA ASP A 171 -5.28 0.36 -16.52
C ASP A 171 -6.73 0.77 -16.20
N LYS A 172 -7.02 1.10 -14.93
CA LYS A 172 -8.34 1.61 -14.53
C LYS A 172 -8.71 2.91 -15.23
N LYS A 173 -7.77 3.85 -15.37
CA LYS A 173 -8.04 5.13 -16.08
C LYS A 173 -8.38 4.90 -17.54
N LEU A 174 -7.67 4.00 -18.21
CA LEU A 174 -7.88 3.68 -19.62
C LEU A 174 -9.22 2.98 -19.86
N LEU A 175 -9.66 2.13 -18.93
CA LEU A 175 -10.97 1.48 -18.98
C LEU A 175 -12.13 2.48 -18.78
N VAL A 176 -11.93 3.49 -17.93
CA VAL A 176 -12.89 4.58 -17.74
C VAL A 176 -12.96 5.50 -18.96
N SER A 177 -11.84 5.80 -19.63
CA SER A 177 -11.88 6.61 -20.86
C SER A 177 -12.58 5.88 -22.00
N HIS A 178 -12.28 4.59 -22.20
CA HIS A 178 -12.87 3.81 -23.28
C HIS A 178 -14.38 3.57 -23.09
N SER A 179 -14.84 3.41 -21.84
CA SER A 179 -16.28 3.32 -21.53
C SER A 179 -17.00 4.65 -21.75
N ARG A 180 -16.33 5.78 -21.50
CA ARG A 180 -16.87 7.12 -21.78
C ARG A 180 -17.02 7.37 -23.29
N GLU A 181 -16.01 7.02 -24.09
CA GLU A 181 -16.07 7.14 -25.55
C GLU A 181 -17.16 6.27 -26.17
N ALA A 182 -17.37 5.05 -25.66
CA ALA A 182 -18.47 4.17 -26.09
C ALA A 182 -19.85 4.73 -25.73
N PHE A 183 -19.98 5.42 -24.59
CA PHE A 183 -21.23 6.07 -24.20
C PHE A 183 -21.51 7.30 -25.07
N GLU A 184 -20.50 8.11 -25.36
CA GLU A 184 -20.62 9.29 -26.22
C GLU A 184 -20.95 8.90 -27.67
N SER A 185 -20.35 7.82 -28.22
CA SER A 185 -20.68 7.37 -29.58
C SER A 185 -22.11 6.82 -29.68
N ASN A 186 -22.58 6.06 -28.69
CA ASN A 186 -23.95 5.54 -28.68
C ASN A 186 -25.01 6.64 -28.55
N ASN A 187 -24.74 7.71 -27.80
CA ASN A 187 -25.65 8.86 -27.71
C ASN A 187 -25.68 9.71 -29.00
N SER A 188 -24.63 9.66 -29.82
CA SER A 188 -24.61 10.34 -31.13
C SER A 188 -25.38 9.59 -32.23
N ALA A 189 -25.65 8.29 -32.03
CA ALA A 189 -26.37 7.43 -32.97
C ALA A 189 -27.88 7.31 -32.68
N LEU A 190 -28.36 7.80 -31.53
CA LEU A 190 -29.79 7.93 -31.31
C LEU A 190 -30.34 9.10 -32.16
N PRO A 191 -31.39 8.90 -32.96
CA PRO A 191 -32.02 10.01 -33.66
C PRO A 191 -32.42 11.05 -32.61
N LYS A 192 -32.04 12.30 -32.84
CA LYS A 192 -32.58 13.47 -32.13
C LYS A 192 -34.07 13.58 -32.48
N THR A 193 -34.89 12.70 -31.94
CA THR A 193 -36.29 13.01 -31.70
C THR A 193 -36.26 14.11 -30.66
N ALA A 194 -36.27 15.34 -31.16
CA ALA A 194 -36.53 16.55 -30.40
C ALA A 194 -37.92 16.38 -29.76
N VAL A 195 -37.96 15.74 -28.59
CA VAL A 195 -39.05 15.97 -27.66
C VAL A 195 -38.78 17.36 -27.13
N ASN A 196 -39.52 18.32 -27.67
CA ASN A 196 -39.52 19.70 -27.25
C ASN A 196 -40.07 19.76 -25.81
N ILE A 197 -39.18 19.63 -24.83
CA ILE A 197 -39.48 19.87 -23.41
C ILE A 197 -39.46 21.39 -23.22
N GLN A 198 -40.43 22.10 -23.79
CA GLN A 198 -40.62 23.53 -23.54
C GLN A 198 -41.75 23.83 -22.55
N ASP A 199 -42.49 22.83 -22.07
CA ASP A 199 -43.59 23.05 -21.12
C ASP A 199 -43.45 22.21 -19.84
N VAL A 200 -42.32 22.32 -19.14
CA VAL A 200 -42.27 22.00 -17.71
C VAL A 200 -42.17 23.31 -16.94
N VAL A 201 -43.33 23.90 -16.70
CA VAL A 201 -43.52 24.99 -15.76
C VAL A 201 -43.05 24.49 -14.39
N TYR A 202 -41.95 25.05 -13.90
CA TYR A 202 -41.45 24.82 -12.55
C TYR A 202 -42.34 25.59 -11.59
N ASP A 203 -43.15 24.89 -10.78
CA ASP A 203 -43.92 25.48 -9.69
C ASP A 203 -43.08 25.38 -8.39
N PRO A 204 -42.50 26.47 -7.88
CA PRO A 204 -41.50 26.43 -6.82
C PRO A 204 -42.10 26.34 -5.40
N LEU A 205 -43.37 25.94 -5.26
CA LEU A 205 -44.11 25.99 -3.98
C LEU A 205 -44.65 24.64 -3.46
N SER A 206 -44.33 23.51 -4.09
CA SER A 206 -44.75 22.20 -3.55
C SER A 206 -43.65 21.52 -2.70
N ASP A 207 -43.47 22.00 -1.47
CA ASP A 207 -42.65 21.40 -0.42
C ASP A 207 -43.27 20.10 0.14
N HIS A 208 -43.47 19.08 -0.68
CA HIS A 208 -43.85 17.75 -0.20
C HIS A 208 -42.87 16.68 -0.71
N TYR A 209 -41.90 16.36 0.16
CA TYR A 209 -41.09 15.15 0.10
C TYR A 209 -41.97 13.91 0.23
N GLY A 210 -42.55 13.47 -0.88
CA GLY A 210 -43.26 12.20 -1.00
C GLY A 210 -42.59 11.36 -2.07
N TRP A 211 -41.75 10.40 -1.65
CA TRP A 211 -41.30 9.31 -2.50
C TRP A 211 -42.53 8.56 -3.05
N ARG A 212 -42.90 8.81 -4.30
CA ARG A 212 -43.74 7.89 -5.07
C ARG A 212 -42.87 7.12 -6.07
N PRO A 213 -43.07 5.81 -6.22
CA PRO A 213 -42.33 5.03 -7.20
C PRO A 213 -42.70 5.51 -8.61
N PHE A 214 -41.66 5.79 -9.39
CA PHE A 214 -41.74 6.08 -10.82
C PHE A 214 -42.46 4.91 -11.52
N LYS A 215 -43.72 5.11 -11.93
CA LYS A 215 -44.36 4.27 -12.95
C LYS A 215 -44.12 4.93 -14.30
N PRO A 216 -43.26 4.40 -15.18
CA PRO A 216 -43.19 4.88 -16.54
C PRO A 216 -44.50 4.52 -17.24
N SER A 217 -45.28 5.54 -17.59
CA SER A 217 -46.41 5.40 -18.52
C SER A 217 -45.85 5.30 -19.93
N TYR A 218 -45.73 4.09 -20.45
CA TYR A 218 -45.50 3.89 -21.89
C TYR A 218 -46.83 4.06 -22.61
N SER A 219 -46.99 5.16 -23.34
CA SER A 219 -48.02 5.30 -24.37
C SER A 219 -47.53 4.54 -25.61
N TYR A 220 -48.07 3.34 -25.84
CA TYR A 220 -47.85 2.63 -27.10
C TYR A 220 -48.79 3.19 -28.17
N PRO A 221 -48.29 3.60 -29.36
CA PRO A 221 -49.13 4.02 -30.47
C PRO A 221 -49.47 2.78 -31.31
N TYR A 222 -50.45 1.99 -30.87
CA TYR A 222 -51.03 0.95 -31.72
C TYR A 222 -52.55 1.10 -31.69
N GLU A 223 -53.05 1.97 -32.57
CA GLU A 223 -54.47 2.26 -32.73
C GLU A 223 -55.19 1.22 -33.62
N ASN A 224 -54.53 0.13 -34.05
CA ASN A 224 -55.12 -0.87 -34.93
C ASN A 224 -54.53 -2.29 -34.74
N MET A 225 -54.78 -2.94 -33.60
CA MET A 225 -54.59 -4.40 -33.49
C MET A 225 -55.95 -5.12 -33.46
N PRO A 226 -56.17 -6.12 -34.34
CA PRO A 226 -57.39 -6.90 -34.34
C PRO A 226 -57.45 -7.82 -33.11
N GLN A 227 -58.60 -7.83 -32.45
CA GLN A 227 -58.92 -8.77 -31.38
C GLN A 227 -59.04 -10.18 -31.95
N TYR A 228 -58.25 -11.12 -31.43
CA TYR A 228 -58.51 -12.55 -31.61
C TYR A 228 -59.23 -13.06 -30.36
N GLU A 229 -60.43 -13.60 -30.54
CA GLU A 229 -61.16 -14.38 -29.55
C GLU A 229 -60.46 -15.74 -29.33
N TYR A 230 -60.17 -16.05 -28.07
CA TYR A 230 -60.02 -17.41 -27.56
C TYR A 230 -60.60 -17.47 -26.15
#